data_AF-A0AAD5W134-F1
#
_entry.id   AF-A0AAD5W134-F1
#
_cell.length_a   1.000
_cell.length_b   1.000
_cell.length_c   1.000
_cell.angle_alpha   90.00
_cell.angle_beta   90.00
_cell.angle_gamma   90.00
#
_symmetry.space_group_name_H-M   'P 1'
#
loop_
_entity.id
_entity.type
_entity.pdbx_description
1 polymer ?
#
loop_
_entity_poly.entity_id
_entity_poly.type
_entity_poly.pdbx_seq_one_letter_code
_entity_poly.pdbx_strand_id
1 'polypeptide(L)'
;MSETKTRNVLAIAAATLATGALAYVVYFDYKRRNDAEFRRKLRKEKKRVDKTVAQEAKESTTATSGGLPTGGAITPEVLRAALEQIKSEEPPTTTEEKESYFMTQVGMGEQLAAQGPAFYLPAAIAFFKALRVYPSPVELIVIYQKTVPEALFKIIIDLTNMDVSPPSSPTLKPKKEEVEEEEPAEASPTRSGPPSETSSHEWDKLSNPDPSS
;
A
#
# COMPACT_ATOMS: atom_id res chain seq x y z
N MET A 1 -14.34 -92.57 -2.16
CA MET A 1 -14.49 -91.70 -0.96
C MET A 1 -13.21 -90.92 -0.58
N SER A 2 -12.01 -91.27 -1.08
CA SER A 2 -10.75 -90.56 -0.78
C SER A 2 -10.59 -89.26 -1.59
N GLU A 3 -10.96 -89.24 -2.87
CA GLU A 3 -10.75 -88.08 -3.76
C GLU A 3 -11.49 -86.82 -3.29
N THR A 4 -12.71 -86.95 -2.78
CA THR A 4 -13.49 -85.82 -2.27
C THR A 4 -12.86 -85.20 -1.02
N LYS A 5 -12.25 -86.03 -0.16
CA LYS A 5 -11.55 -85.55 1.04
C LYS A 5 -10.27 -84.80 0.66
N THR A 6 -9.49 -85.31 -0.30
CA THR A 6 -8.27 -84.63 -0.79
C THR A 6 -8.59 -83.29 -1.46
N ARG A 7 -9.64 -83.22 -2.28
CA ARG A 7 -10.08 -81.96 -2.91
C ARG A 7 -10.54 -80.93 -1.89
N ASN A 8 -11.27 -81.36 -0.85
CA ASN A 8 -11.71 -80.47 0.22
C ASN A 8 -10.53 -79.97 1.07
N VAL A 9 -9.58 -80.85 1.41
CA VAL A 9 -8.36 -80.44 2.15
C VAL A 9 -7.53 -79.45 1.34
N LEU A 10 -7.38 -79.66 0.02
CA LEU A 10 -6.66 -78.74 -0.86
C LEU A 10 -7.40 -77.40 -1.00
N ALA A 11 -8.73 -77.41 -1.12
CA ALA A 11 -9.53 -76.19 -1.20
C ALA A 11 -9.44 -75.36 0.09
N ILE A 12 -9.48 -76.01 1.26
CA ILE A 12 -9.32 -75.36 2.55
C ILE A 12 -7.90 -74.78 2.69
N ALA A 13 -6.87 -75.54 2.30
CA ALA A 13 -5.49 -75.06 2.34
C ALA A 13 -5.24 -73.86 1.40
N ALA A 14 -5.83 -73.89 0.20
CA ALA A 14 -5.75 -72.77 -0.74
C ALA A 14 -6.49 -71.53 -0.19
N ALA A 15 -7.65 -71.71 0.43
CA ALA A 15 -8.42 -70.62 1.03
C ALA A 15 -7.71 -69.97 2.23
N THR A 16 -7.06 -70.76 3.09
CA THR A 16 -6.29 -70.23 4.23
C THR A 16 -5.07 -69.45 3.79
N LEU A 17 -4.33 -69.95 2.78
CA LEU A 17 -3.20 -69.24 2.19
C LEU A 17 -3.63 -67.92 1.51
N ALA A 18 -4.72 -67.95 0.73
CA ALA A 18 -5.25 -66.75 0.09
C ALA A 18 -5.68 -65.68 1.12
N THR A 19 -6.32 -66.11 2.22
CA THR A 19 -6.74 -65.22 3.30
C THR A 19 -5.53 -64.62 4.03
N GLY A 20 -4.50 -65.42 4.31
CA GLY A 20 -3.25 -64.94 4.90
C GLY A 20 -2.52 -63.92 4.01
N ALA A 21 -2.48 -64.17 2.71
CA ALA A 21 -1.91 -63.23 1.74
C ALA A 21 -2.68 -61.91 1.70
N LEU A 22 -4.02 -61.95 1.65
CA LEU A 22 -4.85 -60.74 1.68
C LEU A 22 -4.67 -59.95 2.99
N ALA A 23 -4.64 -60.63 4.14
CA ALA A 23 -4.39 -59.99 5.42
C ALA A 23 -3.01 -59.32 5.47
N TYR A 24 -1.97 -59.96 4.91
CA TYR A 24 -0.63 -59.39 4.82
C TYR A 24 -0.59 -58.16 3.90
N VAL A 25 -1.28 -58.19 2.75
CA VAL A 25 -1.37 -57.04 1.84
C VAL A 25 -2.05 -55.85 2.53
N VAL A 26 -3.15 -56.07 3.25
CA VAL A 26 -3.84 -55.02 4.02
C VAL A 26 -2.94 -54.47 5.13
N TYR A 27 -2.27 -55.34 5.88
CA TYR A 27 -1.32 -54.91 6.93
C TYR A 27 -0.14 -54.11 6.36
N PHE A 28 0.40 -54.54 5.23
CA PHE A 28 1.53 -53.87 4.58
C PHE A 28 1.14 -52.50 4.02
N ASP A 29 -0.02 -52.37 3.37
CA ASP A 29 -0.53 -51.07 2.92
C ASP A 29 -0.84 -50.13 4.10
N TYR A 30 -1.37 -50.65 5.21
CA TYR A 30 -1.54 -49.89 6.45
C TYR A 30 -0.19 -49.41 7.03
N LYS A 31 0.79 -50.30 7.11
CA LYS A 31 2.14 -49.98 7.61
C LYS A 31 2.85 -48.94 6.72
N ARG A 32 2.67 -49.02 5.40
CA ARG A 32 3.23 -48.07 4.43
C ARG A 32 2.52 -46.71 4.49
N ARG A 33 1.19 -46.67 4.61
CA ARG A 33 0.43 -45.41 4.64
C ARG A 33 0.52 -44.69 5.98
N ASN A 34 0.85 -45.39 7.07
CA ASN A 34 0.93 -44.82 8.40
C ASN A 34 2.38 -44.56 8.86
N ASP A 35 3.25 -44.16 7.93
CA ASP A 35 4.66 -43.89 8.19
C ASP A 35 4.83 -42.70 9.15
N ALA A 36 5.13 -43.00 10.42
CA ALA A 36 5.12 -42.06 11.52
C ALA A 36 6.26 -41.02 11.44
N GLU A 37 7.39 -41.39 10.82
CA GLU A 37 8.55 -40.54 10.58
C GLU A 37 8.19 -39.35 9.68
N PHE A 38 7.44 -39.57 8.60
CA PHE A 38 7.00 -38.51 7.69
C PHE A 38 6.01 -37.55 8.34
N ARG A 39 5.04 -38.05 9.11
CA ARG A 39 4.11 -37.19 9.87
C ARG A 39 4.82 -36.38 10.96
N ARG A 40 5.86 -36.95 11.59
CA ARG A 40 6.71 -36.24 12.56
C ARG A 40 7.59 -35.19 11.88
N LYS A 41 8.14 -35.48 10.70
CA LYS A 41 8.86 -34.48 9.88
C LYS A 41 7.92 -33.36 9.45
N LEU A 42 6.74 -33.66 8.90
CA LEU A 42 5.73 -32.65 8.55
C LEU A 42 5.27 -31.83 9.76
N ARG A 43 5.11 -32.42 10.94
CA ARG A 43 4.78 -31.64 12.15
C ARG A 43 5.94 -30.77 12.63
N LYS A 44 7.19 -31.24 12.51
CA LYS A 44 8.39 -30.46 12.84
C LYS A 44 8.62 -29.34 11.82
N GLU A 45 8.41 -29.60 10.54
CA GLU A 45 8.48 -28.62 9.47
C GLU A 45 7.34 -27.62 9.58
N LYS A 46 6.09 -28.04 9.79
CA LYS A 46 4.99 -27.11 10.11
C LYS A 46 5.29 -26.27 11.34
N LYS A 47 5.78 -26.86 12.44
CA LYS A 47 6.16 -26.08 13.63
C LYS A 47 7.35 -25.14 13.39
N ARG A 48 8.27 -25.49 12.49
CA ARG A 48 9.36 -24.60 12.07
C ARG A 48 8.84 -23.49 11.18
N VAL A 49 7.99 -23.79 10.21
CA VAL A 49 7.33 -22.81 9.34
C VAL A 49 6.43 -21.90 10.14
N ASP A 50 5.60 -22.40 11.06
CA ASP A 50 4.78 -21.56 11.93
C ASP A 50 5.65 -20.71 12.85
N LYS A 51 6.83 -21.21 13.27
CA LYS A 51 7.79 -20.43 14.07
C LYS A 51 8.54 -19.42 13.21
N THR A 52 8.91 -19.73 11.96
CA THR A 52 9.54 -18.77 11.05
C THR A 52 8.53 -17.78 10.51
N VAL A 53 7.26 -18.13 10.33
CA VAL A 53 6.16 -17.24 9.96
C VAL A 53 5.72 -16.41 11.16
N ALA A 54 5.76 -16.93 12.39
CA ALA A 54 5.56 -16.12 13.59
C ALA A 54 6.79 -15.26 13.92
N GLN A 55 7.98 -15.67 13.47
CA GLN A 55 9.20 -14.90 13.59
C GLN A 55 9.27 -13.86 12.47
N GLU A 56 8.85 -14.15 11.24
CA GLU A 56 8.57 -13.20 10.15
C GLU A 56 7.37 -12.31 10.50
N ALA A 57 6.33 -12.76 11.20
CA ALA A 57 5.31 -11.84 11.73
C ALA A 57 5.88 -10.92 12.82
N LYS A 58 7.04 -11.25 13.40
CA LYS A 58 7.80 -10.41 14.34
C LYS A 58 9.00 -9.68 13.70
N GLU A 59 9.47 -10.13 12.54
CA GLU A 59 10.70 -9.72 11.86
C GLU A 59 10.39 -9.03 10.52
N SER A 60 9.22 -9.24 9.93
CA SER A 60 8.53 -8.37 8.95
C SER A 60 7.94 -7.12 9.61
N THR A 61 7.89 -7.05 10.95
CA THR A 61 7.80 -5.78 11.68
C THR A 61 9.14 -5.03 11.70
N THR A 62 10.25 -5.65 11.29
CA THR A 62 11.61 -5.12 11.50
C THR A 62 12.51 -5.14 10.25
N ALA A 63 12.13 -5.84 9.17
CA ALA A 63 12.95 -6.06 7.98
C ALA A 63 12.21 -5.84 6.64
N THR A 64 11.05 -5.18 6.66
CA THR A 64 10.74 -4.22 5.58
C THR A 64 10.91 -2.87 6.24
N SER A 65 11.87 -2.09 5.76
CA SER A 65 12.22 -0.76 6.23
C SER A 65 10.99 0.05 6.67
N GLY A 66 11.00 0.59 7.90
CA GLY A 66 10.00 1.52 8.43
C GLY A 66 8.71 0.85 8.90
N GLY A 67 8.66 0.55 10.20
CA GLY A 67 7.53 -0.11 10.85
C GLY A 67 6.24 0.71 10.76
N LEU A 68 5.19 0.09 10.23
CA LEU A 68 3.85 0.64 10.22
C LEU A 68 2.86 -0.39 10.79
N PRO A 69 1.94 0.01 11.68
CA PRO A 69 1.10 -0.93 12.41
C PRO A 69 0.11 -1.66 11.49
N THR A 70 0.32 -2.96 11.32
CA THR A 70 -0.64 -3.90 10.71
C THR A 70 -1.70 -4.25 11.77
N GLY A 71 -2.90 -3.67 11.67
CA GLY A 71 -4.04 -4.02 12.53
C GLY A 71 -4.41 -3.04 13.65
N GLY A 72 -3.81 -1.85 13.71
CA GLY A 72 -4.24 -0.74 14.57
C GLY A 72 -5.31 0.14 13.92
N ALA A 73 -6.01 0.95 14.71
CA ALA A 73 -6.82 2.05 14.16
C ALA A 73 -5.92 2.93 13.30
N ILE A 74 -6.35 3.20 12.06
CA ILE A 74 -5.60 4.02 11.12
C ILE A 74 -5.72 5.47 11.61
N THR A 75 -4.72 5.94 12.36
CA THR A 75 -4.68 7.30 12.91
C THR A 75 -3.92 8.24 11.97
N PRO A 76 -4.24 9.54 11.99
CA PRO A 76 -3.53 10.52 11.15
C PRO A 76 -2.04 10.67 11.49
N GLU A 77 -1.60 10.25 12.69
CA GLU A 77 -0.19 10.19 13.06
C GLU A 77 0.56 9.12 12.25
N VAL A 78 -0.01 7.92 12.15
CA VAL A 78 0.56 6.80 11.40
C VAL A 78 0.67 7.15 9.90
N LEU A 79 -0.35 7.84 9.35
CA LEU A 79 -0.32 8.30 7.96
C LEU A 79 0.82 9.30 7.71
N ARG A 80 1.05 10.25 8.63
CA ARG A 80 2.15 11.20 8.52
C ARG A 80 3.51 10.52 8.56
N ALA A 81 3.70 9.57 9.49
CA ALA A 81 4.93 8.78 9.58
C ALA A 81 5.18 8.00 8.28
N ALA A 82 4.14 7.41 7.70
CA ALA A 82 4.22 6.73 6.41
C ALA A 82 4.63 7.67 5.27
N LEU A 83 4.06 8.88 5.22
CA LEU A 83 4.41 9.89 4.21
C LEU A 83 5.86 10.36 4.32
N GLU A 84 6.37 10.55 5.54
CA GLU A 84 7.77 10.91 5.77
C GLU A 84 8.71 9.82 5.24
N GLN A 85 8.37 8.55 5.48
CA GLN A 85 9.11 7.42 4.93
C GLN A 85 9.06 7.40 3.39
N ILE A 86 7.90 7.62 2.77
CA ILE A 86 7.78 7.67 1.31
C ILE A 86 8.62 8.82 0.73
N LYS A 87 8.66 9.98 1.40
CA LYS A 87 9.45 11.14 0.96
C LYS A 87 10.95 10.91 1.04
N SER A 88 11.41 10.04 1.95
CA SER A 88 12.81 9.65 2.05
C SER A 88 13.25 8.66 0.96
N GLU A 89 12.32 7.97 0.30
CA GLU A 89 12.60 7.08 -0.82
C GLU A 89 12.69 7.91 -2.11
N GLU A 90 13.85 7.90 -2.77
CA GLU A 90 14.03 8.62 -4.03
C GLU A 90 13.19 7.97 -5.13
N PRO A 91 12.31 8.73 -5.83
CA PRO A 91 11.51 8.18 -6.90
C PRO A 91 12.39 7.83 -8.12
N PRO A 92 11.97 6.85 -8.95
CA PRO A 92 12.67 6.53 -10.18
C PRO A 92 12.75 7.75 -11.10
N THR A 93 13.92 7.96 -11.72
CA THR A 93 14.18 9.17 -12.53
C THR A 93 13.83 8.94 -14.00
N THR A 94 14.08 7.75 -14.53
CA THR A 94 13.83 7.41 -15.93
C THR A 94 12.38 6.96 -16.18
N THR A 95 11.90 7.10 -17.41
CA THR A 95 10.54 6.68 -17.79
C THR A 95 10.35 5.16 -17.64
N GLU A 96 11.33 4.36 -18.05
CA GLU A 96 11.27 2.90 -17.96
C GLU A 96 11.27 2.41 -16.50
N GLU A 97 12.08 3.03 -15.63
CA GLU A 97 12.06 2.74 -14.19
C GLU A 97 10.74 3.16 -13.53
N LYS A 98 10.13 4.28 -13.96
CA LYS A 98 8.81 4.71 -13.46
C LYS A 98 7.73 3.70 -13.80
N GLU A 99 7.72 3.19 -15.03
CA GLU A 99 6.76 2.18 -15.46
C GLU A 99 6.92 0.87 -14.67
N SER A 100 8.14 0.38 -14.52
CA SER A 100 8.40 -0.83 -13.73
C SER A 100 8.08 -0.65 -12.24
N TYR A 101 8.42 0.51 -11.66
CA TYR A 101 8.08 0.87 -10.28
C TYR A 101 6.56 0.92 -10.10
N PHE A 102 5.85 1.58 -11.01
CA PHE A 102 4.39 1.64 -11.01
C PHE A 102 3.76 0.25 -10.98
N MET A 103 4.18 -0.64 -11.89
CA MET A 103 3.65 -2.02 -11.96
C MET A 103 3.94 -2.78 -10.66
N THR A 104 5.15 -2.62 -10.11
CA THR A 104 5.54 -3.24 -8.83
C THR A 104 4.67 -2.75 -7.68
N GLN A 105 4.44 -1.44 -7.57
CA GLN A 105 3.65 -0.84 -6.51
C GLN A 105 2.17 -1.22 -6.61
N VAL A 106 1.59 -1.20 -7.82
CA VAL A 106 0.20 -1.63 -8.03
C VAL A 106 0.03 -3.11 -7.67
N GLY A 107 0.91 -3.99 -8.16
CA GLY A 107 0.86 -5.41 -7.84
C GLY A 107 1.01 -5.69 -6.34
N MET A 108 1.93 -4.98 -5.67
CA MET A 108 2.08 -5.07 -4.21
C MET A 108 0.83 -4.59 -3.47
N GLY A 109 0.26 -3.46 -3.88
CA GLY A 109 -0.98 -2.91 -3.32
C GLY A 109 -2.16 -3.87 -3.46
N GLU A 110 -2.33 -4.48 -4.63
CA GLU A 110 -3.37 -5.49 -4.90
C GLU A 110 -3.19 -6.74 -4.04
N GLN A 111 -1.96 -7.27 -3.97
CA GLN A 111 -1.65 -8.44 -3.15
C GLN A 111 -1.90 -8.19 -1.66
N LEU A 112 -1.58 -7.00 -1.15
CA LEU A 112 -1.83 -6.61 0.24
C LEU A 112 -3.33 -6.39 0.49
N ALA A 113 -4.05 -5.76 -0.45
CA ALA A 113 -5.49 -5.57 -0.36
C ALA A 113 -6.25 -6.90 -0.28
N ALA A 114 -5.79 -7.93 -1.00
CA ALA A 114 -6.37 -9.27 -0.98
C ALA A 114 -6.24 -9.97 0.39
N GLN A 115 -5.28 -9.58 1.24
CA GLN A 115 -5.11 -10.14 2.59
C GLN A 115 -6.11 -9.56 3.61
N GLY A 116 -6.86 -8.53 3.22
CA GLY A 116 -7.95 -7.97 4.02
C GLY A 116 -7.57 -6.75 4.87
N PRO A 117 -8.47 -6.32 5.77
CA PRO A 117 -8.41 -4.99 6.40
C PRO A 117 -7.14 -4.71 7.22
N ALA A 118 -6.51 -5.74 7.78
CA ALA A 118 -5.26 -5.57 8.53
C ALA A 118 -4.11 -5.01 7.67
N PHE A 119 -4.15 -5.24 6.36
CA PHE A 119 -3.12 -4.85 5.39
C PHE A 119 -3.53 -3.65 4.52
N TYR A 120 -4.67 -3.02 4.79
CA TYR A 120 -5.14 -1.89 3.99
C TYR A 120 -4.21 -0.67 4.07
N LEU A 121 -3.59 -0.41 5.22
CA LEU A 121 -2.65 0.69 5.34
C LEU A 121 -1.37 0.47 4.48
N PRO A 122 -0.68 -0.68 4.59
CA PRO A 122 0.41 -1.04 3.66
C PRO A 122 -0.02 -1.03 2.19
N ALA A 123 -1.22 -1.51 1.86
CA ALA A 123 -1.74 -1.49 0.50
C ALA A 123 -1.93 -0.05 -0.02
N ALA A 124 -2.51 0.83 0.80
CA ALA A 124 -2.74 2.23 0.45
C ALA A 124 -1.44 2.98 0.16
N ILE A 125 -0.37 2.67 0.91
CA ILE A 125 0.96 3.23 0.67
C ILE A 125 1.52 2.83 -0.69
N ALA A 126 1.38 1.57 -1.07
CA ALA A 126 1.81 1.11 -2.38
C ALA A 126 1.03 1.82 -3.51
N PHE A 127 -0.29 1.91 -3.38
CA PHE A 127 -1.13 2.66 -4.32
C PHE A 127 -0.78 4.16 -4.38
N PHE A 128 -0.47 4.77 -3.25
CA PHE A 128 -0.03 6.16 -3.19
C PHE A 128 1.34 6.37 -3.85
N LYS A 129 2.29 5.45 -3.67
CA LYS A 129 3.57 5.47 -4.39
C LYS A 129 3.37 5.37 -5.90
N ALA A 130 2.46 4.51 -6.36
CA ALA A 130 2.09 4.40 -7.77
C ALA A 130 1.50 5.72 -8.31
N LEU A 131 0.65 6.40 -7.54
CA LEU A 131 0.06 7.70 -7.91
C LEU A 131 1.11 8.79 -8.18
N ARG A 132 2.22 8.80 -7.43
CA ARG A 132 3.27 9.83 -7.56
C ARG A 132 4.10 9.70 -8.84
N VAL A 133 4.15 8.52 -9.44
CA VAL A 133 4.92 8.26 -10.67
C VAL A 133 4.06 8.21 -11.93
N TYR A 134 2.73 8.18 -11.77
CA TYR A 134 1.79 8.08 -12.87
C TYR A 134 1.53 9.46 -13.51
N PRO A 135 1.53 9.59 -14.85
CA PRO A 135 1.41 10.89 -15.54
C PRO A 135 0.02 11.55 -15.39
N SER A 136 -1.03 10.77 -15.14
CA SER A 136 -2.43 11.25 -15.04
C SER A 136 -3.08 10.78 -13.72
N PRO A 137 -2.68 11.32 -12.55
CA PRO A 137 -3.07 10.77 -11.25
C PRO A 137 -4.59 10.78 -11.02
N VAL A 138 -5.33 11.72 -11.63
CA VAL A 138 -6.80 11.80 -11.52
C VAL A 138 -7.48 10.58 -12.16
N GLU A 139 -7.00 10.12 -13.32
CA GLU A 139 -7.53 8.93 -13.98
C GLU A 139 -7.31 7.69 -13.14
N LEU A 140 -6.11 7.56 -12.56
CA LEU A 140 -5.78 6.43 -11.69
C LEU A 140 -6.61 6.41 -10.42
N ILE A 141 -6.89 7.57 -9.82
CA ILE A 141 -7.80 7.68 -8.67
C ILE A 141 -9.21 7.18 -9.02
N VAL A 142 -9.73 7.51 -10.21
CA VAL A 142 -11.05 7.04 -10.66
C VAL A 142 -11.07 5.52 -10.85
N ILE A 143 -9.96 4.93 -11.31
CA ILE A 143 -9.83 3.47 -11.42
C ILE A 143 -9.86 2.85 -10.02
N TYR A 144 -9.04 3.36 -9.09
CA TYR A 144 -9.01 2.88 -7.70
C TYR A 144 -10.39 2.96 -7.03
N GLN A 145 -11.13 4.06 -7.20
CA GLN A 145 -12.48 4.18 -6.67
C GLN A 145 -13.41 3.02 -7.10
N LYS A 146 -13.20 2.47 -8.30
CA LYS A 146 -14.01 1.38 -8.86
C LYS A 146 -13.48 -0.01 -8.53
N THR A 147 -12.17 -0.17 -8.34
CA THR A 147 -11.52 -1.48 -8.22
C THR A 147 -11.13 -1.86 -6.81
N VAL A 148 -10.85 -0.89 -5.93
CA VAL A 148 -10.44 -1.18 -4.54
C VAL A 148 -11.63 -1.04 -3.56
N PRO A 149 -11.61 -1.77 -2.43
CA PRO A 149 -12.62 -1.60 -1.38
C PRO A 149 -12.69 -0.16 -0.86
N GLU A 150 -13.89 0.31 -0.52
CA GLU A 150 -14.13 1.70 -0.08
C GLU A 150 -13.26 2.10 1.13
N ALA A 151 -13.09 1.20 2.10
CA ALA A 151 -12.25 1.42 3.27
C ALA A 151 -10.77 1.64 2.89
N LEU A 152 -10.29 0.95 1.86
CA LEU A 152 -8.92 1.12 1.35
C LEU A 152 -8.80 2.44 0.56
N PHE A 153 -9.78 2.73 -0.29
CA PHE A 153 -9.83 3.97 -1.06
C PHE A 153 -9.80 5.22 -0.17
N LYS A 154 -10.55 5.23 0.93
CA LYS A 154 -10.53 6.34 1.90
C LYS A 154 -9.13 6.64 2.43
N ILE A 155 -8.35 5.62 2.76
CA ILE A 155 -6.97 5.78 3.25
C ILE A 155 -6.06 6.38 2.18
N ILE A 156 -6.23 5.96 0.91
CA ILE A 156 -5.46 6.52 -0.22
C ILE A 156 -5.75 8.02 -0.35
N ILE A 157 -7.02 8.42 -0.30
CA ILE A 157 -7.43 9.83 -0.37
C ILE A 157 -6.91 10.63 0.82
N ASP A 158 -6.96 10.07 2.04
CA ASP A 158 -6.41 10.72 3.23
C ASP A 158 -4.90 10.95 3.08
N LEU A 159 -4.15 9.97 2.57
CA LEU A 159 -2.72 10.11 2.26
C LEU A 159 -2.48 11.21 1.20
N THR A 160 -3.27 11.24 0.12
CA THR A 160 -3.17 12.28 -0.91
C THR A 160 -3.45 13.67 -0.36
N ASN A 161 -4.50 13.84 0.43
CA ASN A 161 -4.85 15.12 1.05
C ASN A 161 -3.76 15.62 2.00
N MET A 162 -3.15 14.71 2.76
CA MET A 162 -2.04 15.04 3.67
C MET A 162 -0.73 15.37 2.93
N ASP A 163 -0.52 14.87 1.72
CA ASP A 163 0.66 15.22 0.92
C ASP A 163 0.53 16.60 0.26
N VAL A 164 -0.69 17.00 -0.09
CA VAL A 164 -0.99 18.33 -0.67
C VAL A 164 -1.10 19.42 0.41
N SER A 165 -1.45 19.06 1.65
CA SER A 165 -1.51 20.02 2.77
C SER A 165 -0.14 20.20 3.43
N PRO A 166 0.45 21.42 3.45
CA PRO A 166 1.66 21.67 4.25
C PRO A 166 1.35 21.50 5.75
N PRO A 167 2.36 21.14 6.59
CA PRO A 167 2.17 21.06 8.03
C PRO A 167 1.87 22.46 8.57
N SER A 168 0.62 22.72 8.92
CA SER A 168 0.25 23.91 9.67
C SER A 168 0.94 23.84 11.04
N SER A 169 1.97 24.65 11.24
CA SER A 169 2.41 25.09 12.56
C SER A 169 1.19 25.57 13.37
N PRO A 170 1.18 25.48 14.72
CA PRO A 170 0.03 25.92 15.49
C PRO A 170 -0.12 27.44 15.34
N THR A 171 -1.00 27.85 14.42
CA THR A 171 -1.36 29.25 14.19
C THR A 171 -2.16 29.71 15.40
N LEU A 172 -1.46 30.35 16.33
CA LEU A 172 -2.03 31.39 17.17
C LEU A 172 -2.73 32.39 16.22
N LYS A 173 -4.04 32.52 16.44
CA LYS A 173 -5.03 33.32 15.71
C LYS A 173 -4.45 34.63 15.15
N PRO A 174 -4.62 34.96 13.84
CA PRO A 174 -4.45 36.32 13.38
C PRO A 174 -5.76 37.08 13.63
N LYS A 175 -5.70 38.07 14.52
CA LYS A 175 -6.67 39.15 14.61
C LYS A 175 -6.39 40.11 13.45
N LYS A 176 -7.47 40.52 12.78
CA LYS A 176 -7.51 41.56 11.73
C LYS A 176 -6.80 42.84 12.19
N GLU A 177 -6.03 43.44 11.29
CA GLU A 177 -5.76 44.88 11.09
C GLU A 177 -4.61 44.93 10.06
N GLU A 178 -4.94 45.23 8.80
CA GLU A 178 -4.61 46.49 8.11
C GLU A 178 -3.10 46.71 7.95
N VAL A 179 -2.66 46.57 6.70
CA VAL A 179 -1.31 46.83 6.21
C VAL A 179 -1.28 48.30 5.78
N GLU A 180 -0.52 49.12 6.49
CA GLU A 180 0.12 50.31 5.93
C GLU A 180 1.63 50.21 6.21
N GLU A 181 2.38 50.35 5.13
CA GLU A 181 3.85 50.42 5.05
C GLU A 181 4.37 51.68 5.77
N GLU A 182 5.53 51.62 6.45
CA GLU A 182 6.55 52.68 6.42
C GLU A 182 7.95 52.14 6.86
N GLU A 183 8.89 52.20 5.91
CA GLU A 183 10.33 52.58 5.93
C GLU A 183 11.25 52.34 7.16
N PRO A 184 12.51 51.87 6.98
CA PRO A 184 13.56 52.01 7.98
C PRO A 184 14.28 53.37 7.89
N ALA A 185 14.46 53.97 9.05
CA ALA A 185 15.19 55.22 9.26
C ALA A 185 16.70 55.11 8.96
N GLU A 186 17.23 56.07 8.20
CA GLU A 186 18.60 56.58 8.33
C GLU A 186 18.59 58.08 8.08
N ALA A 187 19.28 58.82 8.96
CA ALA A 187 19.20 60.26 9.08
C ALA A 187 20.36 60.99 8.36
N SER A 188 19.99 62.08 7.67
CA SER A 188 20.78 63.30 7.35
C SER A 188 21.90 63.23 6.27
N PRO A 189 22.30 64.36 5.63
CA PRO A 189 21.61 65.66 5.46
C PRO A 189 21.68 66.28 4.04
N THR A 190 20.81 67.29 3.84
CA THR A 190 20.94 68.47 2.95
C THR A 190 21.12 68.28 1.44
N ARG A 191 20.18 68.81 0.64
CA ARG A 191 20.39 70.01 -0.21
C ARG A 191 19.11 70.42 -0.95
N SER A 192 18.92 71.72 -1.00
CA SER A 192 17.85 72.53 -1.60
C SER A 192 17.76 72.46 -3.14
N GLY A 193 16.52 72.57 -3.67
CA GLY A 193 16.24 73.05 -5.03
C GLY A 193 14.92 72.53 -5.65
N PRO A 194 13.96 73.40 -6.04
CA PRO A 194 12.78 73.06 -6.84
C PRO A 194 12.93 73.57 -8.31
N PRO A 195 11.87 73.63 -9.14
CA PRO A 195 11.30 72.55 -9.96
C PRO A 195 11.26 72.91 -11.46
N SER A 196 10.96 71.95 -12.34
CA SER A 196 10.60 72.19 -13.75
C SER A 196 10.30 70.85 -14.43
N GLU A 197 9.40 70.66 -15.39
CA GLU A 197 8.33 71.43 -16.02
C GLU A 197 7.65 70.42 -16.98
N THR A 198 6.32 70.46 -17.09
CA THR A 198 5.49 70.11 -18.26
C THR A 198 5.51 68.69 -18.86
N SER A 199 4.33 68.12 -19.13
CA SER A 199 3.85 67.88 -20.51
C SER A 199 2.57 67.02 -20.53
N SER A 200 1.46 67.71 -20.80
CA SER A 200 0.43 67.35 -21.78
C SER A 200 -0.44 66.09 -21.58
N HIS A 201 -1.68 66.36 -21.16
CA HIS A 201 -2.86 65.57 -21.50
C HIS A 201 -3.20 65.75 -22.99
N GLU A 202 -3.33 64.65 -23.73
CA GLU A 202 -3.97 64.61 -25.05
C GLU A 202 -5.03 63.51 -25.02
N TRP A 203 -6.22 63.88 -24.54
CA TRP A 203 -7.45 63.14 -24.78
C TRP A 203 -8.08 63.72 -26.04
N ASP A 204 -7.83 63.10 -27.20
CA ASP A 204 -8.61 63.36 -28.39
C ASP A 204 -9.32 62.11 -28.89
N LYS A 205 -10.56 62.37 -29.30
CA LYS A 205 -11.36 61.65 -30.29
C LYS A 205 -12.41 60.65 -29.82
N LEU A 206 -13.51 61.23 -29.35
CA LEU A 206 -14.81 61.26 -30.05
C LEU A 206 -15.25 59.99 -30.80
N SER A 207 -16.26 59.31 -30.27
CA SER A 207 -17.43 58.94 -31.07
C SER A 207 -18.70 59.25 -30.27
N ASN A 208 -19.57 59.99 -30.93
CA ASN A 208 -20.66 60.81 -30.40
C ASN A 208 -22.01 60.01 -30.38
N PRO A 209 -23.10 60.62 -29.87
CA PRO A 209 -24.28 59.99 -29.22
C PRO A 209 -25.40 59.65 -30.24
N ASP A 210 -26.54 59.00 -29.95
CA ASP A 210 -27.62 59.29 -28.98
C ASP A 210 -28.59 58.08 -28.89
N PRO A 211 -29.37 57.92 -27.81
CA PRO A 211 -30.57 57.08 -27.77
C PRO A 211 -31.84 57.91 -28.01
N SER A 212 -32.63 57.54 -29.01
CA SER A 212 -34.00 58.07 -29.19
C SER A 212 -35.04 56.97 -29.09
N SER A 213 -35.93 57.16 -28.11
CA SER A 213 -37.32 56.66 -27.96
C SER A 213 -37.54 55.18 -27.62
#